data_AF-A0A1L9B9G6-F1
#
_entry.id   AF-A0A1L9B9G6-F1
#
_cell.length_a   1.000
_cell.length_b   1.000
_cell.length_c   1.000
_cell.angle_alpha   90.00
_cell.angle_beta   90.00
_cell.angle_gamma   90.00
#
_symmetry.space_group_name_H-M   'P 1'
#
loop_
_entity.id
_entity.type
_entity.pdbx_description
1 polymer ?
#
loop_
_entity_poly.entity_id
_entity_poly.type
_entity_poly.pdbx_seq_one_letter_code
_entity_poly.pdbx_strand_id
1 'polypeptide(L)'
;MDETEVSVDETTTRPVKLRAGDTVKVSLNVHMSSGSSWHLVGATPVNLEFLGSEVAQPQTQAQNSSAGMVGLREVQVFRFKAVSKGDVSLEFRKARPWEK
;
A
#
# COMPACT_ATOMS: atom_id res chain seq x y z
N MET A 1 -1.97 -24.29 2.40
CA MET A 1 -2.87 -23.12 2.34
C MET A 1 -2.24 -22.19 1.32
N ASP A 2 -2.89 -21.99 0.18
CA ASP A 2 -2.37 -21.09 -0.85
C ASP A 2 -2.50 -19.65 -0.34
N GLU A 3 -1.37 -19.02 -0.08
CA GLU A 3 -1.31 -17.60 0.30
C GLU A 3 -1.79 -16.78 -0.90
N THR A 4 -2.93 -16.09 -0.73
CA THR A 4 -3.51 -15.26 -1.79
C THR A 4 -3.13 -13.80 -1.54
N GLU A 5 -2.66 -13.13 -2.60
CA GLU A 5 -2.39 -11.70 -2.58
C GLU A 5 -3.61 -10.93 -3.11
N VAL A 6 -4.08 -9.95 -2.34
CA VAL A 6 -5.17 -9.06 -2.74
C VAL A 6 -4.65 -7.63 -2.79
N SER A 7 -4.92 -6.92 -3.88
CA SER A 7 -4.48 -5.53 -4.05
C SER A 7 -5.66 -4.57 -3.92
N VAL A 8 -5.44 -3.47 -3.21
CA VAL A 8 -6.37 -2.35 -3.06
C VAL A 8 -5.63 -1.03 -3.27
N ASP A 9 -6.36 -0.02 -3.70
CA ASP A 9 -5.84 1.31 -4.01
C ASP A 9 -6.87 2.41 -3.68
N GLU A 10 -6.56 3.66 -4.03
CA GLU A 10 -7.42 4.84 -3.82
C GLU A 10 -8.80 4.74 -4.49
N THR A 11 -8.98 3.83 -5.46
CA THR A 11 -10.25 3.61 -6.16
C THR A 11 -11.11 2.52 -5.52
N THR A 12 -10.55 1.79 -4.55
CA THR A 12 -11.24 0.73 -3.84
C THR A 12 -12.24 1.32 -2.86
N THR A 13 -13.53 1.29 -3.21
CA THR A 13 -14.63 1.89 -2.44
C THR A 13 -15.43 0.88 -1.61
N ARG A 14 -15.16 -0.42 -1.76
CA ARG A 14 -15.86 -1.48 -1.04
C ARG A 14 -14.90 -2.25 -0.14
N PRO A 15 -15.37 -2.74 1.02
CA PRO A 15 -14.57 -3.62 1.87
C PRO A 15 -14.12 -4.87 1.11
N VAL A 16 -12.88 -5.30 1.38
CA VAL A 16 -12.30 -6.52 0.82
C VAL A 16 -12.38 -7.63 1.85
N LYS A 17 -12.78 -8.83 1.42
CA LYS A 17 -12.79 -10.02 2.26
C LYS A 17 -11.45 -10.74 2.14
N LEU A 18 -10.82 -10.98 3.29
CA LEU A 18 -9.57 -11.72 3.41
C LEU A 18 -9.79 -12.98 4.24
N ARG A 19 -9.04 -14.03 3.93
CA ARG A 19 -8.90 -15.22 4.76
C ARG A 19 -7.64 -15.08 5.61
N ALA A 20 -7.61 -15.75 6.75
CA ALA A 20 -6.37 -15.86 7.51
C ALA A 20 -5.28 -16.50 6.63
N GLY A 21 -4.11 -15.87 6.57
CA GLY A 21 -3.01 -16.22 5.68
C GLY A 21 -2.90 -15.31 4.46
N ASP A 22 -3.98 -14.65 4.02
CA ASP A 22 -3.95 -13.77 2.86
C ASP A 22 -3.13 -12.51 3.15
N THR A 23 -2.45 -12.00 2.11
CA THR A 23 -1.74 -10.74 2.16
C THR A 23 -2.52 -9.68 1.37
N VAL A 24 -2.81 -8.54 2.01
CA VAL A 24 -3.38 -7.37 1.34
C VAL A 24 -2.30 -6.31 1.09
N LYS A 25 -2.25 -5.81 -0.15
CA LYS A 25 -1.40 -4.70 -0.58
C LYS A 25 -2.24 -3.45 -0.77
N VAL A 26 -1.97 -2.44 0.04
CA VAL A 26 -2.56 -1.11 -0.10
C VAL A 26 -1.59 -0.23 -0.89
N SER A 27 -1.98 0.18 -2.09
CA SER A 27 -1.16 1.00 -3.00
C SER A 27 -1.71 2.42 -3.06
N LEU A 28 -0.98 3.38 -2.51
CA LEU A 28 -1.37 4.78 -2.46
C LEU A 28 -0.43 5.63 -3.29
N ASN A 29 -0.98 6.56 -4.05
CA ASN A 29 -0.16 7.36 -4.96
C ASN A 29 0.65 8.39 -4.18
N VAL A 30 1.96 8.44 -4.44
CA VAL A 30 2.89 9.35 -3.78
C VAL A 30 3.64 10.16 -4.84
N HIS A 31 4.13 11.33 -4.42
CA HIS A 31 4.99 12.16 -5.25
C HIS A 31 6.18 12.55 -4.38
N MET A 32 7.25 11.77 -4.43
CA MET A 32 8.40 11.90 -3.53
C MET A 32 9.08 13.27 -3.63
N SER A 33 9.02 13.91 -4.81
CA SER A 33 9.51 15.28 -5.02
C SER A 33 8.82 16.33 -4.14
N SER A 34 7.62 16.04 -3.63
CA SER A 34 6.92 16.91 -2.68
C SER A 34 7.41 16.77 -1.23
N GLY A 35 8.22 15.76 -0.93
CA GLY A 35 8.69 15.41 0.41
C GLY A 35 7.62 14.75 1.30
N SER A 36 6.43 14.47 0.78
CA SER A 36 5.34 13.82 1.51
C SER A 36 5.33 12.32 1.31
N SER A 37 5.04 11.57 2.37
CA SER A 37 4.76 10.13 2.34
C SER A 37 3.41 9.82 2.99
N TRP A 38 2.89 8.62 2.73
CA TRP A 38 1.74 8.10 3.45
C TRP A 38 2.19 7.43 4.75
N HIS A 39 1.36 7.55 5.77
CA HIS A 39 1.57 6.94 7.09
C HIS A 39 0.27 6.29 7.55
N LEU A 40 0.36 5.09 8.13
CA LEU A 40 -0.76 4.49 8.85
C LEU A 40 -1.07 5.34 10.08
N VAL A 41 -2.34 5.71 10.25
CA VAL A 41 -2.81 6.42 11.42
C VAL A 41 -3.09 5.41 12.53
N GLY A 42 -2.51 5.65 13.71
CA GLY A 42 -2.67 4.76 14.87
C GLY A 42 -1.83 3.48 14.77
N ALA A 43 -2.25 2.45 15.50
CA ALA A 43 -1.58 1.16 15.53
C ALA A 43 -2.16 0.20 14.49
N THR A 44 -1.36 -0.76 14.04
CA THR A 44 -1.86 -1.88 13.22
C THR A 44 -2.92 -2.67 14.01
N PRO A 45 -4.11 -2.90 13.43
CA PRO A 45 -5.16 -3.69 14.07
C PRO A 45 -4.70 -5.12 14.37
N VAL A 46 -5.11 -5.69 15.52
CA VAL A 46 -4.67 -7.02 16.01
C VAL A 46 -4.98 -8.18 15.05
N ASN A 47 -5.87 -7.98 14.09
CA ASN A 47 -6.24 -8.97 13.09
C ASN A 47 -5.29 -8.98 11.88
N LEU A 48 -4.39 -7.99 11.79
CA LEU A 48 -3.42 -7.84 10.73
C LEU A 48 -2.00 -7.81 11.31
N GLU A 49 -1.08 -8.46 10.60
CA GLU A 49 0.36 -8.31 10.81
C GLU A 49 0.91 -7.38 9.74
N PHE A 50 1.59 -6.30 10.16
CA PHE A 50 2.23 -5.39 9.21
C PHE A 50 3.56 -5.97 8.74
N LEU A 51 3.67 -6.22 7.44
CA LEU A 51 4.86 -6.82 6.83
C LEU A 51 5.88 -5.78 6.33
N GLY A 52 5.49 -4.50 6.30
CA GLY A 52 6.32 -3.39 5.87
C GLY A 52 5.70 -2.55 4.76
N SER A 53 6.40 -1.47 4.42
CA SER A 53 6.03 -0.58 3.33
C SER A 53 7.23 -0.19 2.48
N GLU A 54 7.02 -0.03 1.18
CA GLU A 54 8.05 0.44 0.25
C GLU A 54 7.46 1.45 -0.75
N VAL A 55 8.31 2.31 -1.31
CA VAL A 55 7.94 3.13 -2.46
C VAL A 55 8.40 2.39 -3.71
N ALA A 56 7.46 2.04 -4.57
CA ALA A 56 7.73 1.43 -5.87
C ALA A 56 7.47 2.45 -6.98
N GLN A 57 8.34 2.46 -7.99
CA GLN A 57 7.99 3.03 -9.29
C GLN A 57 7.06 2.02 -9.99
N PRO A 58 6.01 2.46 -10.70
CA PRO A 58 5.16 1.54 -11.42
C PRO A 58 6.04 0.87 -12.48
N GLN A 59 6.25 -0.45 -12.31
CA GLN A 59 6.87 -1.26 -13.33
C GLN A 59 5.88 -1.35 -14.49
N THR A 60 5.98 -0.43 -15.45
CA THR A 60 5.46 -0.77 -16.77
C THR A 60 6.28 -1.94 -17.28
N GLN A 61 5.61 -2.90 -17.93
CA GLN A 61 6.19 -4.09 -18.55
C GLN A 61 7.24 -3.76 -19.67
N ALA A 62 7.66 -2.49 -19.77
CA ALA A 62 8.55 -1.90 -20.76
C ALA A 62 9.93 -1.52 -20.17
N GLN A 63 10.44 -2.24 -19.17
CA GLN A 63 11.82 -2.05 -18.68
C GLN A 63 12.90 -2.45 -19.72
N ASN A 64 12.53 -2.80 -20.97
CA ASN A 64 13.46 -3.10 -22.07
C ASN A 64 13.57 -2.00 -23.14
N SER A 65 13.09 -0.78 -22.90
CA SER A 65 13.24 0.28 -23.91
C SER A 65 13.64 1.61 -23.28
N SER A 66 14.82 2.07 -23.68
CA SER A 66 15.51 3.31 -23.32
C SER A 66 14.76 4.58 -23.75
N ALA A 67 13.49 4.74 -23.38
CA ALA A 67 12.65 5.86 -23.75
C ALA A 67 12.06 6.53 -22.50
N GLY A 68 12.62 7.69 -22.14
CA GLY A 68 12.00 8.77 -21.36
C GLY A 68 11.16 8.40 -20.14
N MET A 69 11.79 8.31 -18.96
CA MET A 69 11.09 8.15 -17.66
C MET A 69 10.47 9.47 -17.15
N VAL A 70 9.58 10.09 -17.92
CA VAL A 70 8.85 11.29 -17.49
C VAL A 70 7.37 10.92 -17.36
N GLY A 71 6.85 10.90 -16.12
CA GLY A 71 5.40 10.76 -15.85
C GLY A 71 4.93 9.45 -15.21
N LEU A 72 5.82 8.54 -14.83
CA LEU A 72 5.45 7.36 -14.03
C LEU A 72 5.08 7.79 -12.60
N ARG A 73 3.83 7.52 -12.19
CA ARG A 73 3.31 7.90 -10.87
C ARG A 73 3.81 6.95 -9.79
N GLU A 74 4.66 7.44 -8.88
CA GLU A 74 5.18 6.66 -7.77
C GLU A 74 4.04 6.19 -6.85
N VAL A 75 4.14 4.96 -6.33
CA VAL A 75 3.18 4.39 -5.38
C VAL A 75 3.89 3.91 -4.13
N GLN A 76 3.31 4.21 -2.97
CA GLN A 76 3.73 3.63 -1.70
C GLN A 76 2.84 2.42 -1.41
N VAL A 77 3.46 1.26 -1.29
CA VAL A 77 2.79 -0.02 -1.07
C VAL A 77 2.96 -0.43 0.39
N PHE A 78 1.86 -0.65 1.09
CA PHE A 78 1.82 -1.22 2.43
C PHE A 78 1.34 -2.66 2.36
N ARG A 79 2.01 -3.57 3.04
CA ARG A 79 1.66 -5.00 3.08
C ARG A 79 1.18 -5.40 4.46
N PHE A 80 0.04 -6.07 4.51
CA PHE A 80 -0.52 -6.63 5.73
C PHE A 80 -0.93 -8.08 5.51
N LYS A 81 -0.61 -8.96 6.45
CA LYS A 81 -1.10 -10.33 6.46
C LYS A 81 -2.31 -10.44 7.38
N ALA A 82 -3.39 -11.03 6.91
CA ALA A 82 -4.53 -11.36 7.76
C ALA A 82 -4.16 -12.53 8.67
N VAL A 83 -4.19 -12.32 9.99
CA VAL A 83 -3.79 -13.35 10.98
C VAL A 83 -4.96 -13.87 11.80
N SER A 84 -6.05 -13.12 11.91
CA SER A 84 -7.26 -13.58 12.60
C SER A 84 -8.53 -12.89 12.08
N LYS A 85 -9.70 -13.41 12.47
CA LYS A 85 -11.02 -12.91 12.00
C LYS A 85 -11.40 -11.58 12.66
N GLY A 86 -11.98 -10.67 11.88
CA GLY A 86 -12.56 -9.41 12.38
C GLY A 86 -12.80 -8.40 11.26
N ASP A 87 -13.62 -7.39 11.55
CA ASP A 87 -13.75 -6.23 10.68
C ASP A 87 -12.65 -5.22 11.01
N VAL A 88 -11.95 -4.75 9.97
CA VAL A 88 -10.78 -3.89 10.13
C VAL A 88 -10.93 -2.65 9.27
N SER A 89 -10.57 -1.50 9.82
CA SER A 89 -10.40 -0.25 9.07
C SER A 89 -8.96 0.22 9.21
N LEU A 90 -8.35 0.57 8.07
CA LEU A 90 -7.04 1.21 8.00
C LEU A 90 -7.23 2.64 7.52
N GLU A 91 -6.68 3.59 8.26
CA GLU A 91 -6.67 5.00 7.88
C GLU A 91 -5.24 5.41 7.56
N PHE A 92 -5.06 6.10 6.44
CA PHE A 92 -3.76 6.62 6.02
C PHE A 92 -3.81 8.13 5.92
N ARG A 93 -2.78 8.80 6.45
CA ARG A 93 -2.59 10.24 6.32
C ARG A 93 -1.35 10.52 5.50
N LYS A 94 -1.48 11.42 4.53
CA LYS A 94 -0.35 11.99 3.81
C LYS A 94 0.21 13.15 4.62
N ALA A 95 1.49 13.09 4.94
CA ALA A 95 2.18 14.13 5.70
C ALA A 95 3.63 14.24 5.27
N ARG A 96 4.24 15.40 5.52
CA ARG A 96 5.70 15.53 5.52
C ARG A 96 6.24 15.21 6.90
N PRO A 97 7.44 14.57 7.02
CA PRO A 97 8.04 14.23 8.31
C PRO A 97 8.22 15.41 9.28
N TRP A 98 8.23 16.66 8.77
CA TRP A 98 8.46 17.88 9.53
C TRP A 98 7.20 18.74 9.75
N GLU A 99 6.04 18.35 9.23
CA GLU A 99 4.79 19.06 9.46
C GLU A 99 4.14 18.52 10.76
N LYS A 100 4.08 19.37 11.79
CA LYS A 100 3.40 19.10 13.06
C LYS A 100 1.92 19.43 12.97
#